data_AF-A0AAN3SGS7-F1
#
_entry.id   AF-A0AAN3SGS7-F1
#
_cell.length_a   1.000
_cell.length_b   1.000
_cell.length_c   1.000
_cell.angle_alpha   90.00
_cell.angle_beta   90.00
_cell.angle_gamma   90.00
#
_symmetry.space_group_name_H-M   'P 1'
#
loop_
_entity.id
_entity.type
_entity.pdbx_description
1 polymer ?
#
loop_
_entity_poly.entity_id
_entity_poly.type
_entity_poly.pdbx_seq_one_letter_code
_entity_poly.pdbx_strand_id
1 'polypeptide(L)'
;MHDGQNLFDNSVSFGPHVWDIPEAVDAFFPNSQYDGVIIVGIDNASSHGKFSRMDEYSPWPRNTSFPLPGWDPDVDYSGGKGALYVDFIVNTLKNYIDSNFRTFPDRNNTAIAGSSMGAYISLFAAILRQDVFSKVGVFSPALWFNDSAMLNFIQENNIVEDLTVYLDVGTQETSGMREDFPEVYISGAEKLCVSLRKQRNVTIDYHLWGGDTHSESAWAKRFPEMLKLFYC
;
A
#
# COMPACT_ATOMS: atom_id res chain seq x y z
N MET A 1 -7.27 3.51 -2.29
CA MET A 1 -6.64 2.18 -2.13
C MET A 1 -6.17 1.71 -3.49
N HIS A 2 -4.98 1.14 -3.55
CA HIS A 2 -4.35 0.66 -4.78
C HIS A 2 -4.93 -0.67 -5.24
N ASP A 3 -4.80 -0.96 -6.53
CA ASP A 3 -5.32 -2.17 -7.18
C ASP A 3 -6.85 -2.27 -7.07
N GLY A 4 -7.53 -1.20 -7.47
CA GLY A 4 -8.99 -1.04 -7.40
C GLY A 4 -9.77 -2.23 -7.95
N GLN A 5 -9.28 -2.81 -9.05
CA GLN A 5 -9.84 -4.01 -9.68
C GLN A 5 -9.93 -5.23 -8.75
N ASN A 6 -9.12 -5.29 -7.68
CA ASN A 6 -9.09 -6.40 -6.72
C ASN A 6 -9.83 -6.07 -5.42
N LEU A 7 -10.51 -4.92 -5.30
CA LEU A 7 -11.10 -4.48 -4.04
C LEU A 7 -12.58 -4.83 -3.87
N PHE A 8 -13.35 -4.85 -4.96
CA PHE A 8 -14.82 -4.80 -4.87
C PHE A 8 -15.54 -5.93 -5.59
N ASP A 9 -15.11 -6.29 -6.81
CA ASP A 9 -15.86 -7.23 -7.66
C ASP A 9 -14.92 -8.26 -8.27
N ASN A 10 -15.20 -9.53 -7.99
CA ASN A 10 -14.44 -10.67 -8.49
C ASN A 10 -14.55 -10.86 -10.01
N SER A 11 -15.51 -10.21 -10.68
CA SER A 11 -15.67 -10.29 -12.14
C SER A 11 -14.60 -9.50 -12.91
N VAL A 12 -13.93 -8.56 -12.24
CA VAL A 12 -12.89 -7.68 -12.83
C VAL A 12 -11.52 -7.84 -12.16
N SER A 13 -11.39 -8.74 -11.18
CA SER A 13 -10.15 -9.00 -10.44
C SER A 13 -9.13 -9.79 -11.26
N PHE A 14 -7.85 -9.67 -10.91
CA PHE A 14 -6.80 -10.48 -11.52
C PHE A 14 -6.80 -11.94 -11.05
N GLY A 15 -7.25 -12.15 -9.82
CA GLY A 15 -7.20 -13.43 -9.12
C GLY A 15 -8.60 -13.97 -8.80
N PRO A 16 -8.70 -15.19 -8.24
CA PRO A 16 -9.98 -15.81 -7.92
C PRO A 16 -10.73 -15.14 -6.75
N HIS A 17 -10.10 -14.20 -6.06
CA HIS A 17 -10.64 -13.52 -4.88
C HIS A 17 -10.31 -12.02 -4.92
N VAL A 18 -11.13 -11.23 -4.24
CA VAL A 18 -10.93 -9.81 -3.97
C VAL A 18 -10.72 -9.59 -2.48
N TRP A 19 -10.56 -8.33 -2.09
CA TRP A 19 -10.43 -7.94 -0.68
C TRP A 19 -11.76 -7.92 0.09
N ASP A 20 -12.90 -8.00 -0.62
CA ASP A 20 -14.24 -7.89 -0.04
C ASP A 20 -14.37 -6.62 0.84
N ILE A 21 -13.89 -5.49 0.31
CA ILE A 21 -13.88 -4.21 1.04
C ILE A 21 -15.29 -3.78 1.47
N PRO A 22 -16.34 -3.85 0.64
CA PRO A 22 -17.69 -3.46 1.05
C PRO A 22 -18.17 -4.25 2.27
N GLU A 23 -17.98 -5.57 2.27
CA GLU A 23 -18.38 -6.46 3.35
C GLU A 23 -17.66 -6.12 4.67
N ALA A 24 -16.35 -5.87 4.59
CA ALA A 24 -15.56 -5.49 5.76
C ALA A 24 -15.97 -4.13 6.33
N VAL A 25 -16.24 -3.15 5.46
CA VAL A 25 -16.70 -1.80 5.85
C VAL A 25 -18.09 -1.86 6.46
N ASP A 26 -19.05 -2.54 5.82
CA ASP A 26 -20.43 -2.68 6.30
C ASP A 26 -20.51 -3.44 7.63
N ALA A 27 -19.60 -4.39 7.87
CA ALA A 27 -19.50 -5.08 9.15
C ALA A 27 -18.89 -4.21 10.26
N PHE A 28 -17.96 -3.30 9.92
CA PHE A 28 -17.17 -2.55 10.89
C PHE A 28 -17.91 -1.31 11.41
N PHE A 29 -18.38 -0.44 10.52
CA PHE A 29 -18.85 0.90 10.90
C PHE A 29 -20.12 0.95 11.77
N PRO A 30 -21.08 -0.01 11.73
CA PRO A 30 -22.24 0.01 12.63
C PRO A 30 -21.91 0.04 14.13
N ASN A 31 -20.69 -0.38 14.51
CA ASN A 31 -20.23 -0.39 15.90
C ASN A 31 -19.10 0.64 16.16
N SER A 32 -18.80 1.52 15.20
CA SER A 32 -17.76 2.55 15.34
C SER A 32 -18.36 3.89 15.74
N GLN A 33 -17.51 4.86 16.11
CA GLN A 33 -17.94 6.24 16.36
C GLN A 33 -18.14 7.07 15.07
N TYR A 34 -17.88 6.48 13.91
CA TYR A 34 -17.95 7.13 12.60
C TYR A 34 -19.14 6.59 11.79
N ASP A 35 -19.73 7.43 10.95
CA ASP A 35 -20.87 7.03 10.10
C ASP A 35 -20.47 6.14 8.91
N GLY A 36 -19.19 6.09 8.57
CA GLY A 36 -18.67 5.33 7.43
C GLY A 36 -17.36 5.87 6.88
N VAL A 37 -16.92 5.29 5.77
CA VAL A 37 -15.76 5.72 4.98
C VAL A 37 -16.06 5.62 3.50
N ILE A 38 -15.49 6.54 2.71
CA ILE A 38 -15.47 6.42 1.24
C ILE A 38 -14.16 5.76 0.85
N ILE A 39 -14.24 4.56 0.24
CA ILE A 39 -13.08 3.90 -0.35
C ILE A 39 -13.03 4.17 -1.85
N VAL A 40 -11.98 4.86 -2.29
CA VAL A 40 -11.67 5.06 -3.71
C VAL A 40 -10.67 4.00 -4.14
N GLY A 41 -11.10 3.01 -4.93
CA GLY A 41 -10.20 2.05 -5.56
C GLY A 41 -9.58 2.64 -6.83
N ILE A 42 -8.26 2.54 -6.96
CA ILE A 42 -7.51 3.07 -8.10
C ILE A 42 -6.93 1.88 -8.85
N ASP A 43 -7.44 1.66 -10.06
CA ASP A 43 -6.92 0.61 -10.91
C ASP A 43 -5.46 0.90 -11.27
N ASN A 44 -4.63 -0.14 -11.22
CA ASN A 44 -3.26 -0.01 -11.72
C ASN A 44 -3.22 0.04 -13.25
N ALA A 45 -2.13 0.59 -13.78
CA ALA A 45 -1.84 0.53 -15.20
C ALA A 45 -1.80 -0.90 -15.72
N SER A 46 -2.68 -1.19 -16.68
CA SER A 46 -2.54 -2.33 -17.58
C SER A 46 -1.23 -2.23 -18.38
N SER A 47 -0.59 -3.36 -18.68
CA SER A 47 0.71 -3.44 -19.37
C SER A 47 0.73 -2.97 -20.84
N HIS A 48 -0.15 -2.05 -21.25
CA HIS A 48 -0.23 -1.54 -22.61
C HIS A 48 0.89 -0.52 -22.87
N GLY A 49 1.81 -0.85 -23.77
CA GLY A 49 2.81 0.10 -24.28
C GLY A 49 4.09 0.23 -23.44
N LYS A 50 4.54 -0.85 -22.78
CA LYS A 50 5.71 -0.92 -21.87
C LYS A 50 5.56 -0.18 -20.53
N PHE A 51 4.43 0.46 -20.30
CA PHE A 51 4.07 1.03 -19.00
C PHE A 51 3.30 -0.01 -18.20
N SER A 52 3.64 -0.19 -16.93
CA SER A 52 3.12 -1.23 -16.07
C SER A 52 2.80 -0.69 -14.67
N ARG A 53 2.04 -1.48 -13.90
CA ARG A 53 1.85 -1.30 -12.45
C ARG A 53 3.15 -1.00 -11.69
N MET A 54 4.28 -1.60 -12.07
CA MET A 54 5.55 -1.38 -11.39
C MET A 54 6.12 0.03 -11.61
N ASP A 55 5.82 0.63 -12.76
CA ASP A 55 6.21 2.01 -13.08
C ASP A 55 5.49 3.01 -12.18
N GLU A 56 4.17 2.85 -12.05
CA GLU A 56 3.34 3.68 -11.18
C GLU A 56 3.67 3.47 -9.70
N TYR A 57 3.98 2.24 -9.29
CA TYR A 57 4.08 1.91 -7.88
C TYR A 57 5.49 2.05 -7.30
N SER A 58 6.44 2.53 -8.10
CA SER A 58 7.76 2.89 -7.59
C SER A 58 8.20 4.27 -8.07
N PRO A 59 8.57 5.19 -7.16
CA PRO A 59 9.18 6.47 -7.53
C PRO A 59 10.64 6.31 -8.02
N TRP A 60 11.25 5.14 -7.83
CA TRP A 60 12.59 4.82 -8.32
C TRP A 60 12.57 3.66 -9.33
N PRO A 61 13.54 3.58 -10.24
CA PRO A 61 13.77 2.37 -11.01
C PRO A 61 14.01 1.17 -10.09
N ARG A 62 13.66 -0.02 -10.55
CA ARG A 62 13.92 -1.28 -9.86
C ARG A 62 15.40 -1.47 -9.53
N ASN A 63 15.71 -2.02 -8.36
CA ASN A 63 17.05 -2.49 -8.03
C ASN A 63 17.26 -3.91 -8.58
N THR A 64 17.98 -4.02 -9.69
CA THR A 64 18.26 -5.29 -10.36
C THR A 64 19.26 -6.19 -9.64
N SER A 65 19.88 -5.71 -8.56
CA SER A 65 20.76 -6.53 -7.71
C SER A 65 19.99 -7.64 -6.96
N PHE A 66 18.67 -7.50 -6.82
CA PHE A 66 17.79 -8.54 -6.28
C PHE A 66 17.11 -9.30 -7.43
N PRO A 67 17.57 -10.51 -7.78
CA PRO A 67 17.09 -11.21 -8.98
C PRO A 67 15.68 -11.79 -8.77
N LEU A 68 14.86 -11.73 -9.83
CA LEU A 68 13.50 -12.27 -9.89
C LEU A 68 13.39 -13.34 -10.99
N PRO A 69 13.91 -14.56 -10.76
CA PRO A 69 13.79 -15.63 -11.74
C PRO A 69 12.32 -15.97 -12.02
N GLY A 70 12.00 -16.18 -13.30
CA GLY A 70 10.66 -16.54 -13.76
C GLY A 70 9.70 -15.37 -13.93
N TRP A 71 10.12 -14.15 -13.61
CA TRP A 71 9.37 -12.94 -13.94
C TRP A 71 9.65 -12.52 -15.39
N ASP A 72 8.75 -11.71 -15.95
CA ASP A 72 8.99 -11.04 -17.24
C ASP A 72 10.26 -10.19 -17.14
N PRO A 73 11.28 -10.40 -18.01
CA PRO A 73 12.51 -9.61 -18.01
C PRO A 73 12.28 -8.09 -18.12
N ASP A 74 11.17 -7.65 -18.71
CA ASP A 74 10.83 -6.24 -18.79
C ASP A 74 10.64 -5.59 -17.40
N VAL A 75 10.40 -6.38 -16.35
CA VAL A 75 10.32 -5.89 -14.97
C VAL A 75 11.61 -5.17 -14.54
N ASP A 76 12.77 -5.57 -15.04
CA ASP A 76 14.06 -4.96 -14.69
C ASP A 76 14.22 -3.53 -15.24
N TYR A 77 13.38 -3.13 -16.20
CA TYR A 77 13.34 -1.77 -16.75
C TYR A 77 12.20 -0.92 -16.20
N SER A 78 11.44 -1.45 -15.23
CA SER A 78 10.28 -0.76 -14.66
C SER A 78 10.64 0.18 -13.49
N GLY A 79 9.68 1.02 -13.11
CA GLY A 79 9.75 1.92 -11.98
C GLY A 79 10.10 3.36 -12.37
N GLY A 80 10.17 4.24 -11.38
CA GLY A 80 10.60 5.62 -11.57
C GLY A 80 9.48 6.60 -11.90
N LYS A 81 8.20 6.18 -11.90
CA LYS A 81 7.05 7.05 -12.20
C LYS A 81 6.14 7.28 -11.00
N GLY A 82 6.42 6.67 -9.86
CA GLY A 82 5.59 6.80 -8.66
C GLY A 82 5.38 8.22 -8.15
N ALA A 83 6.35 9.12 -8.28
CA ALA A 83 6.14 10.52 -7.92
C ALA A 83 5.06 11.21 -8.79
N LEU A 84 5.03 10.91 -10.10
CA LEU A 84 4.00 11.43 -11.01
C LEU A 84 2.63 10.82 -10.72
N TYR A 85 2.61 9.53 -10.38
CA TYR A 85 1.39 8.84 -10.00
C TYR A 85 0.79 9.41 -8.69
N VAL A 86 1.62 9.68 -7.67
CA VAL A 86 1.18 10.37 -6.44
C VAL A 86 0.71 11.80 -6.72
N ASP A 87 1.37 12.52 -7.62
CA ASP A 87 0.94 13.85 -8.05
C ASP A 87 -0.47 13.81 -8.67
N PHE A 88 -0.73 12.84 -9.55
CA PHE A 88 -2.06 12.58 -10.09
C PHE A 88 -3.09 12.29 -8.98
N ILE A 89 -2.78 11.39 -8.04
CA ILE A 89 -3.69 11.03 -6.94
C ILE A 89 -4.12 12.29 -6.19
N VAL A 90 -3.16 13.12 -5.79
CA VAL A 90 -3.46 14.24 -4.91
C VAL A 90 -4.06 15.42 -5.68
N ASN A 91 -3.43 15.83 -6.78
CA ASN A 91 -3.77 17.08 -7.45
C ASN A 91 -4.90 16.92 -8.47
N THR A 92 -5.21 15.69 -8.88
CA THR A 92 -6.31 15.41 -9.82
C THR A 92 -7.41 14.59 -9.18
N LEU A 93 -7.11 13.35 -8.76
CA LEU A 93 -8.13 12.41 -8.32
C LEU A 93 -8.80 12.86 -7.02
N LYS A 94 -8.04 13.18 -5.97
CA LYS A 94 -8.60 13.61 -4.68
C LYS A 94 -9.45 14.86 -4.83
N ASN A 95 -8.96 15.85 -5.58
CA ASN A 95 -9.71 17.08 -5.89
C ASN A 95 -11.05 16.79 -6.58
N TYR A 96 -11.06 15.86 -7.53
CA TYR A 96 -12.30 15.42 -8.16
C TYR A 96 -13.25 14.75 -7.16
N ILE A 97 -12.75 13.83 -6.33
CA ILE A 97 -13.56 13.12 -5.34
C ILE A 97 -14.16 14.10 -4.32
N ASP A 98 -13.35 14.99 -3.74
CA ASP A 98 -13.82 15.97 -2.75
C ASP A 98 -14.84 16.97 -3.32
N SER A 99 -14.77 17.25 -4.63
CA SER A 99 -15.72 18.17 -5.29
C SER A 99 -17.04 17.50 -5.67
N ASN A 100 -17.07 16.17 -5.80
CA ASN A 100 -18.22 15.42 -6.33
C ASN A 100 -18.90 14.51 -5.29
N PHE A 101 -18.24 14.24 -4.17
CA PHE A 101 -18.75 13.40 -3.09
C PHE A 101 -18.68 14.13 -1.75
N ARG A 102 -19.49 13.70 -0.78
CA ARG A 102 -19.52 14.31 0.57
C ARG A 102 -18.36 13.78 1.42
N THR A 103 -17.16 14.25 1.16
CA THR A 103 -15.97 13.90 1.93
C THR A 103 -15.72 14.88 3.07
N PHE A 104 -14.95 14.45 4.07
CA PHE A 104 -14.17 15.35 4.90
C PHE A 104 -12.79 15.50 4.23
N PRO A 105 -12.48 16.65 3.60
CA PRO A 105 -11.34 16.75 2.69
C PRO A 105 -10.00 16.93 3.41
N ASP A 106 -10.02 17.20 4.72
CA ASP A 106 -8.82 17.47 5.49
C ASP A 106 -7.95 16.21 5.68
N ARG A 107 -6.69 16.48 6.01
CA ARG A 107 -5.66 15.48 6.18
C ARG A 107 -6.03 14.40 7.20
N ASN A 108 -6.65 14.78 8.31
CA ASN A 108 -6.95 13.85 9.41
C ASN A 108 -8.03 12.84 9.03
N ASN A 109 -8.79 13.10 7.97
CA ASN A 109 -9.80 12.20 7.41
C ASN A 109 -9.35 11.51 6.11
N THR A 110 -8.10 11.71 5.67
CA THR A 110 -7.58 11.14 4.43
C THR A 110 -6.50 10.09 4.73
N ALA A 111 -6.68 8.89 4.16
CA ALA A 111 -5.75 7.77 4.25
C ALA A 111 -5.41 7.20 2.87
N ILE A 112 -4.27 6.52 2.76
CA ILE A 112 -3.88 5.77 1.56
C ILE A 112 -3.44 4.36 1.94
N ALA A 113 -3.75 3.34 1.14
CA ALA A 113 -3.39 1.97 1.46
C ALA A 113 -3.26 1.10 0.20
N GLY A 114 -2.56 -0.02 0.33
CA GLY A 114 -2.44 -1.06 -0.68
C GLY A 114 -1.63 -2.24 -0.17
N SER A 115 -1.48 -3.28 -1.01
CA SER A 115 -0.61 -4.42 -0.72
C SER A 115 0.59 -4.51 -1.67
N SER A 116 1.66 -5.21 -1.25
CA SER A 116 2.82 -5.45 -2.11
C SER A 116 3.43 -4.15 -2.62
N MET A 117 3.50 -3.95 -3.93
CA MET A 117 3.91 -2.67 -4.53
C MET A 117 2.91 -1.53 -4.29
N GLY A 118 1.62 -1.84 -4.14
CA GLY A 118 0.60 -0.89 -3.70
C GLY A 118 0.88 -0.38 -2.28
N ALA A 119 1.40 -1.24 -1.40
CA ALA A 119 1.88 -0.84 -0.07
C ALA A 119 3.13 0.04 -0.15
N TYR A 120 4.06 -0.31 -1.04
CA TYR A 120 5.29 0.44 -1.29
C TYR A 120 4.98 1.89 -1.73
N ILE A 121 4.13 2.07 -2.74
CA ILE A 121 3.73 3.42 -3.20
C ILE A 121 2.86 4.16 -2.19
N SER A 122 2.01 3.45 -1.42
CA SER A 122 1.20 4.07 -0.36
C SER A 122 2.08 4.68 0.73
N LEU A 123 3.11 3.97 1.18
CA LEU A 123 4.05 4.48 2.17
C LEU A 123 4.83 5.68 1.64
N PHE A 124 5.33 5.59 0.40
CA PHE A 124 5.99 6.73 -0.25
C PHE A 124 5.07 7.96 -0.32
N ALA A 125 3.83 7.78 -0.77
CA ALA A 125 2.85 8.85 -0.90
C ALA A 125 2.55 9.53 0.44
N ALA A 126 2.39 8.75 1.51
CA ALA A 126 2.07 9.28 2.83
C ALA A 126 3.21 10.11 3.44
N ILE A 127 4.46 9.72 3.18
CA ILE A 127 5.65 10.45 3.65
C ILE A 127 5.92 11.68 2.78
N LEU A 128 5.71 11.58 1.46
CA LEU A 128 5.90 12.69 0.53
C LEU A 128 4.84 13.78 0.71
N ARG A 129 3.57 13.36 0.85
CA ARG A 129 2.40 14.23 0.96
C ARG A 129 1.81 14.18 2.37
N GLN A 130 2.68 14.47 3.33
CA GLN A 130 2.30 14.67 4.73
C GLN A 130 1.23 15.75 4.88
N ASP A 131 1.09 16.69 3.95
CA ASP A 131 0.00 17.68 3.95
C ASP A 131 -1.38 17.06 3.65
N VAL A 132 -1.42 15.86 3.08
CA VAL A 132 -2.66 15.21 2.61
C VAL A 132 -2.99 13.94 3.37
N PHE A 133 -2.03 13.09 3.66
CA PHE A 133 -2.30 11.79 4.29
C PHE A 133 -1.90 11.80 5.76
N SER A 134 -2.84 11.45 6.64
CA SER A 134 -2.57 11.23 8.08
C SER A 134 -2.41 9.77 8.45
N LYS A 135 -2.87 8.86 7.58
CA LYS A 135 -2.86 7.42 7.84
C LYS A 135 -2.44 6.65 6.60
N VAL A 136 -1.72 5.55 6.80
CA VAL A 136 -1.29 4.67 5.71
C VAL A 136 -1.38 3.18 6.07
N GLY A 137 -2.00 2.40 5.19
CA GLY A 137 -2.10 0.95 5.29
C GLY A 137 -1.08 0.25 4.38
N VAL A 138 -0.18 -0.51 4.99
CA VAL A 138 0.99 -1.11 4.33
C VAL A 138 0.91 -2.64 4.48
N PHE A 139 0.21 -3.29 3.57
CA PHE A 139 -0.01 -4.75 3.63
C PHE A 139 1.08 -5.50 2.85
N SER A 140 1.83 -6.37 3.51
CA SER A 140 2.83 -7.26 2.88
C SER A 140 3.74 -6.51 1.86
N PRO A 141 4.49 -5.48 2.29
CA PRO A 141 5.15 -4.53 1.39
C PRO A 141 6.29 -5.16 0.58
N ALA A 142 6.30 -4.87 -0.72
CA ALA A 142 7.34 -5.33 -1.64
C ALA A 142 8.63 -4.47 -1.55
N LEU A 143 9.21 -4.36 -0.36
CA LEU A 143 10.42 -3.54 -0.13
C LEU A 143 11.59 -3.99 -1.04
N TRP A 144 11.66 -5.27 -1.36
CA TRP A 144 12.66 -5.88 -2.23
C TRP A 144 12.74 -5.26 -3.64
N PHE A 145 11.74 -4.49 -4.07
CA PHE A 145 11.78 -3.82 -5.39
C PHE A 145 12.91 -2.79 -5.46
N ASN A 146 13.07 -2.00 -4.41
CA ASN A 146 14.21 -1.10 -4.21
C ASN A 146 14.29 -0.71 -2.72
N ASP A 147 14.98 -1.53 -1.92
CA ASP A 147 14.99 -1.40 -0.46
C ASP A 147 15.80 -0.18 0.00
N SER A 148 16.99 -0.01 -0.56
CA SER A 148 17.89 1.10 -0.22
C SER A 148 17.26 2.45 -0.52
N ALA A 149 16.59 2.61 -1.66
CA ALA A 149 15.96 3.88 -2.01
C ALA A 149 14.81 4.25 -1.05
N MET A 150 13.93 3.31 -0.70
CA MET A 150 12.84 3.56 0.25
C MET A 150 13.39 3.86 1.66
N LEU A 151 14.37 3.07 2.13
CA LEU A 151 14.94 3.27 3.46
C LEU A 151 15.70 4.60 3.58
N ASN A 152 16.44 4.98 2.54
CA ASN A 152 17.09 6.30 2.49
C ASN A 152 16.05 7.42 2.44
N PHE A 153 14.99 7.26 1.64
CA PHE A 153 13.91 8.23 1.57
C PHE A 153 13.23 8.48 2.93
N ILE A 154 12.93 7.42 3.69
CA ILE A 154 12.40 7.53 5.07
C ILE A 154 13.37 8.28 5.99
N GLN A 155 14.68 8.08 5.82
CA GLN A 155 15.69 8.75 6.65
C GLN A 155 15.90 10.22 6.27
N GLU A 156 15.84 10.55 4.98
CA GLU A 156 16.08 11.89 4.45
C GLU A 156 14.86 12.81 4.56
N ASN A 157 13.65 12.24 4.63
CA ASN A 157 12.40 13.00 4.71
C ASN A 157 11.84 12.94 6.13
N ASN A 158 12.12 13.99 6.88
CA ASN A 158 11.57 14.14 8.24
C ASN A 158 10.04 14.07 8.20
N ILE A 159 9.48 13.15 8.99
CA ILE A 159 8.03 13.07 9.19
C ILE A 159 7.67 14.06 10.31
N VAL A 160 7.27 15.26 9.91
CA VAL A 160 6.99 16.40 10.81
C VAL A 160 5.54 16.44 11.27
N GLU A 161 4.62 15.87 10.50
CA GLU A 161 3.20 15.71 10.85
C GLU A 161 2.93 14.32 11.42
N ASP A 162 1.93 14.20 12.29
CA ASP A 162 1.56 12.91 12.90
C ASP A 162 1.06 11.92 11.83
N LEU A 163 1.74 10.77 11.69
CA LEU A 163 1.39 9.74 10.72
C LEU A 163 1.10 8.42 11.43
N THR A 164 -0.10 7.88 11.22
CA THR A 164 -0.48 6.53 11.69
C THR A 164 -0.20 5.50 10.60
N VAL A 165 0.57 4.46 10.90
CA VAL A 165 0.96 3.41 9.97
C VAL A 165 0.41 2.07 10.47
N TYR A 166 -0.46 1.45 9.69
CA TYR A 166 -0.71 0.02 9.79
C TYR A 166 0.29 -0.70 8.90
N LEU A 167 1.03 -1.66 9.45
CA LEU A 167 2.00 -2.46 8.71
C LEU A 167 1.77 -3.94 9.00
N ASP A 168 1.65 -4.77 7.97
CA ASP A 168 1.58 -6.21 8.15
C ASP A 168 2.45 -7.00 7.18
N VAL A 169 2.62 -8.28 7.51
CA VAL A 169 3.18 -9.29 6.62
C VAL A 169 2.71 -10.69 7.06
N GLY A 170 2.51 -11.59 6.11
CA GLY A 170 2.24 -13.01 6.35
C GLY A 170 3.54 -13.81 6.54
N THR A 171 3.45 -15.01 7.12
CA THR A 171 4.62 -15.89 7.26
C THR A 171 4.81 -16.88 6.11
N GLN A 172 3.88 -16.94 5.14
CA GLN A 172 3.96 -17.80 3.96
C GLN A 172 3.86 -16.98 2.67
N GLU A 173 4.51 -15.81 2.64
CA GLU A 173 4.52 -14.92 1.48
C GLU A 173 5.22 -15.57 0.28
N THR A 174 4.74 -15.26 -0.93
CA THR A 174 5.29 -15.82 -2.16
C THR A 174 5.29 -14.77 -3.27
N SER A 175 6.22 -14.88 -4.22
CA SER A 175 6.27 -14.02 -5.40
C SER A 175 7.10 -14.68 -6.50
N GLY A 176 6.48 -15.06 -7.61
CA GLY A 176 7.17 -15.81 -8.66
C GLY A 176 7.79 -17.13 -8.16
N MET A 177 9.00 -17.46 -8.61
CA MET A 177 9.56 -18.81 -8.45
C MET A 177 10.57 -18.97 -7.30
N ARG A 178 10.85 -17.93 -6.50
CA ARG A 178 11.82 -18.07 -5.40
C ARG A 178 11.15 -18.61 -4.14
N GLU A 179 11.82 -19.54 -3.47
CA GLU A 179 11.34 -20.16 -2.23
C GLU A 179 11.57 -19.28 -0.99
N ASP A 180 12.52 -18.34 -1.04
CA ASP A 180 12.90 -17.48 0.08
C ASP A 180 12.05 -16.19 0.22
N PHE A 181 10.94 -16.11 -0.50
CA PHE A 181 10.06 -14.93 -0.41
C PHE A 181 9.42 -14.69 0.96
N PRO A 182 9.05 -15.72 1.76
CA PRO A 182 8.60 -15.48 3.13
C PRO A 182 9.61 -14.64 3.92
N GLU A 183 10.89 -15.01 3.91
CA GLU A 183 11.95 -14.29 4.63
C GLU A 183 12.21 -12.91 4.03
N VAL A 184 12.15 -12.76 2.70
CA VAL A 184 12.33 -11.48 2.01
C VAL A 184 11.24 -10.48 2.41
N TYR A 185 9.97 -10.90 2.44
CA TYR A 185 8.87 -10.03 2.83
C TYR A 185 8.91 -9.70 4.33
N ILE A 186 9.14 -10.69 5.20
CA ILE A 186 9.25 -10.48 6.65
C ILE A 186 10.38 -9.51 6.96
N SER A 187 11.59 -9.77 6.45
CA SER A 187 12.74 -8.89 6.69
C SER A 187 12.53 -7.49 6.10
N GLY A 188 11.81 -7.37 4.98
CA GLY A 188 11.42 -6.10 4.40
C GLY A 188 10.49 -5.30 5.30
N ALA A 189 9.42 -5.93 5.79
CA ALA A 189 8.47 -5.30 6.72
C ALA A 189 9.17 -4.91 8.04
N GLU A 190 10.05 -5.75 8.58
CA GLU A 190 10.83 -5.44 9.79
C GLU A 190 11.77 -4.24 9.58
N LYS A 191 12.47 -4.15 8.44
CA LYS A 191 13.31 -2.99 8.09
C LYS A 191 12.49 -1.69 8.02
N LEU A 192 11.30 -1.74 7.44
CA LEU A 192 10.37 -0.60 7.42
C LEU A 192 9.92 -0.25 8.83
N CYS A 193 9.49 -1.23 9.62
CA CYS A 193 9.05 -1.04 10.99
C CYS A 193 10.13 -0.36 11.84
N VAL A 194 11.36 -0.84 11.78
CA VAL A 194 12.51 -0.26 12.50
C VAL A 194 12.81 1.16 12.02
N SER A 195 12.74 1.41 10.72
CA SER A 195 13.03 2.75 10.17
C SER A 195 11.95 3.76 10.54
N LEU A 196 10.69 3.36 10.50
CA LEU A 196 9.53 4.20 10.83
C LEU A 196 9.44 4.49 12.33
N ARG A 197 9.74 3.51 13.21
CA ARG A 197 9.77 3.73 14.67
C ARG A 197 10.83 4.74 15.14
N LYS A 198 11.82 5.05 14.31
CA LYS A 198 12.80 6.11 14.59
C LYS A 198 12.26 7.51 14.34
N GLN A 199 11.14 7.65 13.63
CA GLN A 199 10.52 8.93 13.31
C GLN A 199 9.60 9.36 14.46
N ARG A 200 9.80 10.57 14.99
CA ARG A 200 9.15 11.03 16.22
C ARG A 200 7.62 11.07 16.13
N ASN A 201 7.10 11.49 14.98
CA ASN A 201 5.67 11.71 14.78
C ASN A 201 5.00 10.51 14.08
N VAL A 202 5.61 9.32 14.13
CA VAL A 202 5.02 8.10 13.56
C VAL A 202 4.48 7.22 14.67
N THR A 203 3.18 6.91 14.59
CA THR A 203 2.56 5.82 15.34
C THR A 203 2.45 4.62 14.41
N ILE A 204 3.05 3.49 14.78
CA ILE A 204 3.04 2.29 13.94
C ILE A 204 2.49 1.09 14.71
N ASP A 205 1.54 0.40 14.08
CA ASP A 205 1.03 -0.88 14.51
C ASP A 205 1.48 -1.96 13.53
N TYR A 206 2.28 -2.92 14.02
CA TYR A 206 2.95 -3.93 13.20
C TYR A 206 2.43 -5.33 13.53
N HIS A 207 1.98 -6.05 12.51
CA HIS A 207 1.40 -7.39 12.63
C HIS A 207 2.14 -8.43 11.79
N LEU A 208 2.40 -9.59 12.39
CA LEU A 208 2.92 -10.77 11.70
C LEU A 208 1.85 -11.87 11.71
N TRP A 209 1.40 -12.28 10.52
CA TRP A 209 0.27 -13.20 10.35
C TRP A 209 0.73 -14.61 10.01
N GLY A 210 0.64 -15.51 11.00
CA GLY A 210 1.05 -16.90 10.86
C GLY A 210 0.22 -17.69 9.85
N GLY A 211 0.89 -18.37 8.92
CA GLY A 211 0.29 -19.26 7.92
C GLY A 211 -0.29 -18.55 6.70
N ASP A 212 -0.19 -17.23 6.67
CA ASP A 212 -0.94 -16.34 5.81
C ASP A 212 -0.06 -15.99 4.58
N THR A 213 -0.62 -16.02 3.36
CA THR A 213 0.12 -15.94 2.07
C THR A 213 0.00 -14.59 1.37
N HIS A 214 0.73 -14.40 0.26
CA HIS A 214 0.71 -13.19 -0.58
C HIS A 214 -0.53 -13.13 -1.47
N SER A 215 -1.71 -12.90 -0.89
CA SER A 215 -2.99 -13.00 -1.61
C SER A 215 -4.07 -12.04 -1.14
N GLU A 216 -5.01 -11.74 -2.03
CA GLU A 216 -6.20 -10.91 -1.76
C GLU A 216 -7.01 -11.43 -0.58
N SER A 217 -7.24 -12.75 -0.49
CA SER A 217 -7.98 -13.34 0.63
C SER A 217 -7.28 -13.15 1.98
N ALA A 218 -5.94 -13.19 2.00
CA ALA A 218 -5.18 -12.93 3.20
C ALA A 218 -5.28 -11.45 3.60
N TRP A 219 -5.16 -10.53 2.66
CA TRP A 219 -5.31 -9.10 2.94
C TRP A 219 -6.75 -8.72 3.34
N ALA A 220 -7.77 -9.33 2.74
CA ALA A 220 -9.18 -9.20 3.12
C ALA A 220 -9.39 -9.50 4.61
N LYS A 221 -8.83 -10.62 5.08
CA LYS A 221 -8.90 -11.05 6.48
C LYS A 221 -8.22 -10.07 7.44
N ARG A 222 -7.15 -9.39 7.01
CA ARG A 222 -6.34 -8.49 7.85
C ARG A 222 -6.82 -7.04 7.82
N PHE A 223 -7.47 -6.61 6.74
CA PHE A 223 -7.98 -5.26 6.54
C PHE A 223 -8.81 -4.70 7.71
N PRO A 224 -9.68 -5.48 8.38
CA PRO A 224 -10.39 -5.00 9.58
C PRO A 224 -9.49 -4.51 10.72
N GLU A 225 -8.26 -5.03 10.88
CA GLU A 225 -7.33 -4.52 11.90
C GLU A 225 -6.82 -3.11 11.56
N MET A 226 -6.65 -2.81 10.27
CA MET A 226 -6.35 -1.44 9.82
C MET A 226 -7.52 -0.50 10.12
N LEU A 227 -8.76 -0.93 9.88
CA LEU A 227 -9.94 -0.13 10.22
C LEU A 227 -10.01 0.18 11.71
N LYS A 228 -9.73 -0.80 12.58
CA LYS A 228 -9.64 -0.57 14.04
C LYS A 228 -8.60 0.49 14.37
N LEU A 229 -7.40 0.40 13.82
CA LEU A 229 -6.35 1.39 14.09
C LEU A 229 -6.73 2.80 13.63
N PHE A 230 -7.46 2.92 12.51
CA PHE A 230 -7.78 4.22 11.92
C PHE A 230 -9.01 4.88 12.52
N TYR A 231 -9.95 4.08 13.07
CA TYR A 231 -11.30 4.52 13.40
C TYR A 231 -11.78 4.09 14.81
N CYS A 232 -10.90 3.57 15.68
CA CYS A 232 -11.16 3.36 17.11
C CYS A 232 -10.19 4.18 17.96
#